data_AF-A0A0D1M1A1-F1
#
_entry.id   AF-A0A0D1M1A1-F1
#
_cell.length_a   1.000
_cell.length_b   1.000
_cell.length_c   1.000
_cell.angle_alpha   90.00
_cell.angle_beta   90.00
_cell.angle_gamma   90.00
#
_symmetry.space_group_name_H-M   'P 1'
#
loop_
_entity.id
_entity.type
_entity.pdbx_description
1 polymer ?
#
loop_
_entity_poly.entity_id
_entity_poly.type
_entity_poly.pdbx_seq_one_letter_code
_entity_poly.pdbx_strand_id
1 'polypeptide(L)'
;MPNTDCELIAELKVALISQRYSPVVAGNYCAYARVFLDYLALRRIPINEVTEAQVAHYLHHAIAMFRKRHGRSPGPYWHSIPRSGIHALLRLAQGQWPPAPKATCAADALRFAICDEYETWLREERGLAEPSIYALMWEGRNFLAWQLDRCGVDSLMEMAVGDIDRYMETRTPHQTRKSVKDVAERLRSILRYLHRTGRTAIDLSPHVIAPSH
;
A
#
# COMPACT_ATOMS: atom_id res chain seq x y z
N MET A 1 13.46 1.19 -27.76
CA MET A 1 14.58 0.22 -27.69
C MET A 1 13.98 -1.16 -27.46
N PRO A 2 13.69 -1.92 -28.52
CA PRO A 2 12.86 -3.14 -28.43
C PRO A 2 13.57 -4.35 -27.77
N ASN A 3 14.90 -4.34 -27.65
CA ASN A 3 15.65 -5.46 -27.06
C ASN A 3 15.44 -5.57 -25.54
N THR A 4 15.43 -4.44 -24.84
CA THR A 4 15.29 -4.38 -23.37
C THR A 4 13.92 -4.86 -22.89
N ASP A 5 12.84 -4.56 -23.61
CA ASP A 5 11.49 -5.02 -23.25
C ASP A 5 11.35 -6.54 -23.38
N CYS A 6 12.03 -7.14 -24.36
CA CYS A 6 12.06 -8.59 -24.54
C CYS A 6 12.83 -9.30 -23.43
N GLU A 7 13.97 -8.75 -23.03
CA GLU A 7 14.77 -9.22 -21.91
C GLU A 7 13.98 -9.14 -20.60
N LEU A 8 13.35 -8.00 -20.30
CA LEU A 8 12.53 -7.82 -19.09
C LEU A 8 11.38 -8.83 -18.98
N ILE A 9 10.73 -9.17 -20.08
CA ILE A 9 9.65 -10.17 -20.09
C ILE A 9 10.19 -11.59 -19.91
N ALA A 10 11.36 -11.89 -20.45
CA ALA A 10 12.02 -13.19 -20.23
C ALA A 10 12.43 -13.33 -18.75
N GLU A 11 13.03 -12.30 -18.16
CA GLU A 11 13.37 -12.26 -16.74
C GLU A 11 12.13 -12.37 -15.85
N LEU A 12 11.05 -11.65 -16.16
CA LEU A 12 9.78 -11.75 -15.46
C LEU A 12 9.25 -13.19 -15.47
N LYS A 13 9.31 -13.87 -16.61
CA LYS A 13 8.86 -15.26 -16.73
C LYS A 13 9.66 -16.19 -15.82
N VAL A 14 10.99 -16.04 -15.80
CA VAL A 14 11.87 -16.82 -14.92
C VAL A 14 11.55 -16.54 -13.45
N ALA A 15 11.42 -15.28 -13.07
CA ALA A 15 11.10 -14.88 -11.69
C ALA A 15 9.76 -15.46 -11.20
N LEU A 16 8.72 -15.43 -12.05
CA LEU A 16 7.41 -15.99 -11.72
C LEU A 16 7.46 -17.52 -11.53
N ILE A 17 8.20 -18.22 -12.38
CA ILE A 17 8.35 -19.68 -12.26
C ILE A 17 9.09 -20.03 -10.96
N SER A 18 10.15 -19.29 -10.61
CA SER A 18 10.89 -19.46 -9.34
C SER A 18 10.00 -19.22 -8.11
N GLN A 19 9.03 -18.31 -8.22
CA GLN A 19 7.99 -18.07 -7.21
C GLN A 19 6.86 -19.11 -7.21
N ARG A 20 7.01 -20.22 -7.95
CA ARG A 20 6.05 -21.33 -8.08
C ARG A 20 4.71 -20.98 -8.72
N TYR A 21 4.66 -19.91 -9.51
CA TYR A 21 3.50 -19.68 -10.39
C TYR A 21 3.44 -20.77 -11.47
N SER A 22 2.22 -21.18 -11.84
CA SER A 22 2.06 -22.13 -12.94
C SER A 22 2.50 -21.52 -14.27
N PRO A 23 2.98 -22.33 -15.25
CA PRO A 23 3.40 -21.83 -16.55
C PRO A 23 2.31 -21.00 -17.27
N VAL A 24 1.04 -21.37 -17.07
CA VAL A 24 -0.11 -20.65 -17.63
C VAL A 24 -0.27 -19.27 -17.00
N VAL A 25 -0.17 -19.16 -15.67
CA VAL A 25 -0.26 -17.87 -14.97
C VAL A 25 0.92 -16.99 -15.32
N ALA A 26 2.14 -17.55 -15.36
CA ALA A 26 3.33 -16.83 -15.78
C ALA A 26 3.19 -16.30 -17.22
N GLY A 27 2.67 -17.10 -18.15
CA GLY A 27 2.38 -16.69 -19.52
C GLY A 27 1.37 -15.54 -19.60
N ASN A 28 0.27 -15.62 -18.85
CA ASN A 28 -0.73 -14.54 -18.79
C ASN A 28 -0.13 -13.24 -18.24
N TYR A 29 0.68 -13.31 -17.18
CA TYR A 29 1.34 -12.14 -16.60
C TYR A 29 2.29 -11.49 -17.62
N CYS A 30 3.09 -12.29 -18.31
CA CYS A 30 3.98 -11.82 -19.37
C CYS A 30 3.21 -11.15 -20.52
N ALA A 31 2.06 -11.69 -20.92
CA ALA A 31 1.23 -11.10 -21.96
C ALA A 31 0.68 -9.72 -21.55
N TYR A 32 0.15 -9.59 -20.33
CA TYR A 32 -0.33 -8.29 -19.84
C TYR A 32 0.81 -7.28 -19.62
N ALA A 33 1.96 -7.74 -19.14
CA ALA A 33 3.17 -6.94 -18.98
C ALA A 33 3.68 -6.41 -20.33
N ARG A 34 3.64 -7.23 -21.40
CA ARG A 34 4.02 -6.80 -22.75
C ARG A 34 3.15 -5.66 -23.26
N VAL A 35 1.81 -5.82 -23.17
CA VAL A 35 0.87 -4.79 -23.62
C VAL A 35 1.04 -3.49 -22.83
N PHE A 36 1.42 -3.59 -21.55
CA PHE A 36 1.75 -2.43 -20.74
C PHE A 36 3.05 -1.74 -21.19
N LEU A 37 4.11 -2.50 -21.50
CA LEU A 37 5.35 -1.94 -22.06
C LEU A 37 5.09 -1.22 -23.39
N ASP A 38 4.27 -1.80 -24.27
CA ASP A 38 3.88 -1.15 -25.54
C ASP A 38 3.17 0.20 -25.29
N TYR A 39 2.31 0.26 -24.27
CA TYR A 39 1.63 1.48 -23.86
C TYR A 39 2.60 2.55 -23.29
N LEU A 40 3.57 2.13 -22.49
CA LEU A 40 4.61 3.02 -21.96
C LEU A 40 5.50 3.56 -23.08
N ALA A 41 5.92 2.70 -24.02
CA ALA A 41 6.73 3.07 -25.17
C ALA A 41 6.03 4.12 -26.05
N LEU A 42 4.73 3.95 -26.31
CA LEU A 42 3.92 4.92 -27.06
C LEU A 42 3.89 6.31 -26.39
N ARG A 43 3.91 6.33 -25.05
CA ARG A 43 3.88 7.57 -24.24
C ARG A 43 5.26 8.08 -23.86
N ARG A 44 6.33 7.40 -24.28
CA ARG A 44 7.73 7.71 -23.93
C ARG A 44 7.95 7.78 -22.41
N ILE A 45 7.25 6.94 -21.65
CA ILE A 45 7.43 6.79 -20.21
C ILE A 45 8.44 5.66 -19.99
N PRO A 46 9.59 5.91 -19.36
CA PRO A 46 10.55 4.85 -19.11
C PRO A 46 10.07 3.98 -17.92
N ILE A 47 10.30 2.67 -18.00
CA ILE A 47 9.77 1.68 -17.04
C ILE A 47 10.21 1.93 -15.58
N ASN A 48 11.38 2.54 -15.41
CA ASN A 48 11.95 2.91 -14.12
C ASN A 48 11.30 4.15 -13.47
N GLU A 49 10.57 4.97 -14.22
CA GLU A 49 9.88 6.17 -13.72
C GLU A 49 8.36 5.99 -13.62
N VAL A 50 7.87 4.76 -13.83
CA VAL A 50 6.44 4.49 -13.79
C VAL A 50 5.89 4.81 -12.40
N THR A 51 4.75 5.51 -12.34
CA THR A 51 4.05 5.85 -11.09
C THR A 51 2.72 5.10 -10.96
N GLU A 52 2.19 5.02 -9.74
CA GLU A 52 0.88 4.40 -9.49
C GLU A 52 -0.24 5.04 -10.32
N ALA A 53 -0.20 6.36 -10.52
CA ALA A 53 -1.15 7.08 -11.35
C ALA A 53 -1.11 6.63 -12.82
N GLN A 54 0.08 6.35 -13.36
CA GLN A 54 0.23 5.86 -14.72
C GLN A 54 -0.30 4.41 -14.87
N VAL A 55 -0.10 3.57 -13.86
CA VAL A 55 -0.71 2.22 -13.83
C VAL A 55 -2.24 2.33 -13.78
N ALA A 56 -2.80 3.19 -12.92
CA ALA A 56 -4.24 3.42 -12.85
C ALA A 56 -4.81 3.91 -14.19
N HIS A 57 -4.13 4.87 -14.83
CA HIS A 57 -4.51 5.38 -16.16
C HIS A 57 -4.47 4.29 -17.24
N TYR A 58 -3.44 3.44 -17.22
CA TYR A 58 -3.37 2.29 -18.12
C TYR A 58 -4.52 1.30 -17.87
N LEU A 59 -4.85 0.97 -16.62
CA LEU A 59 -5.94 0.05 -16.32
C LEU A 59 -7.29 0.58 -16.82
N HIS A 60 -7.55 1.89 -16.69
CA HIS A 60 -8.72 2.53 -17.29
C HIS A 60 -8.71 2.42 -18.82
N HIS A 61 -7.56 2.68 -19.45
CA HIS A 61 -7.39 2.52 -20.89
C HIS A 61 -7.61 1.06 -21.34
N ALA A 62 -7.09 0.08 -20.62
CA ALA A 62 -7.25 -1.34 -20.90
C ALA A 62 -8.72 -1.79 -20.81
N ILE A 63 -9.48 -1.26 -19.84
CA ILE A 63 -10.94 -1.48 -19.74
C ILE A 63 -11.66 -0.89 -20.97
N ALA A 64 -11.29 0.32 -21.39
CA ALA A 64 -11.86 0.93 -22.58
C ALA A 64 -11.57 0.12 -23.85
N MET A 65 -10.33 -0.37 -24.01
CA MET A 65 -9.96 -1.27 -25.12
C MET A 65 -10.74 -2.59 -25.07
N PHE A 66 -10.90 -3.19 -23.89
CA PHE A 66 -11.69 -4.41 -23.72
C PHE A 66 -13.14 -4.20 -24.17
N ARG A 67 -13.77 -3.10 -23.73
CA ARG A 67 -15.13 -2.74 -24.15
C ARG A 67 -15.24 -2.58 -25.66
N LYS A 68 -14.28 -1.87 -26.28
CA LYS A 68 -14.24 -1.68 -27.74
C LYS A 68 -14.12 -3.01 -28.50
N ARG A 69 -13.33 -3.96 -27.98
CA ARG A 69 -13.10 -5.26 -28.62
C ARG A 69 -14.24 -6.26 -28.43
N HIS A 70 -14.88 -6.26 -27.26
CA HIS A 70 -15.84 -7.30 -26.87
C HIS A 70 -17.29 -6.82 -26.77
N GLY A 71 -17.56 -5.53 -26.99
CA GLY A 71 -18.90 -4.94 -26.90
C GLY A 71 -19.51 -4.95 -25.49
N ARG A 72 -18.73 -5.30 -24.46
CA ARG A 72 -19.19 -5.38 -23.06
C ARG A 72 -18.11 -4.99 -22.08
N SER A 73 -18.52 -4.60 -20.87
CA SER A 73 -17.58 -4.39 -19.76
C SER A 73 -16.97 -5.71 -19.30
N PRO A 74 -15.69 -5.71 -18.88
CA PRO A 74 -15.10 -6.86 -18.21
C PRO A 74 -15.76 -7.10 -16.85
N GLY A 75 -15.63 -8.34 -16.33
CA GLY A 75 -16.15 -8.67 -15.00
C GLY A 75 -15.44 -7.88 -13.88
N PRO A 76 -16.05 -7.77 -12.68
CA PRO A 76 -15.56 -6.88 -11.60
C PRO A 76 -14.09 -7.10 -11.22
N TYR A 77 -13.62 -8.34 -11.24
CA TYR A 77 -12.27 -8.73 -10.85
C TYR A 77 -11.29 -8.85 -12.01
N TRP A 78 -11.71 -8.59 -13.25
CA TRP A 78 -10.85 -8.78 -14.42
C TRP A 78 -9.54 -7.99 -14.32
N HIS A 79 -9.63 -6.75 -13.83
CA HIS A 79 -8.49 -5.84 -13.72
C HIS A 79 -7.40 -6.34 -12.73
N SER A 80 -7.73 -7.28 -11.84
CA SER A 80 -6.77 -7.83 -10.88
C SER A 80 -5.67 -8.67 -11.55
N ILE A 81 -5.99 -9.38 -12.65
CA ILE A 81 -5.04 -10.25 -13.34
C ILE A 81 -3.98 -9.43 -14.11
N PRO A 82 -4.36 -8.44 -14.97
CA PRO A 82 -3.40 -7.53 -15.58
C PRO A 82 -2.60 -6.75 -14.54
N ARG A 83 -3.25 -6.27 -13.47
CA ARG A 83 -2.59 -5.51 -12.40
C ARG A 83 -1.48 -6.33 -11.75
N SER A 84 -1.72 -7.59 -11.42
CA SER A 84 -0.70 -8.43 -10.79
C SER A 84 0.53 -8.67 -11.68
N GLY A 85 0.32 -8.92 -12.98
CA GLY A 85 1.42 -9.06 -13.94
C GLY A 85 2.23 -7.77 -14.10
N ILE A 86 1.56 -6.63 -14.18
CA ILE A 86 2.19 -5.31 -14.26
C ILE A 86 2.97 -5.00 -12.98
N HIS A 87 2.40 -5.26 -11.81
CA HIS A 87 3.09 -5.05 -10.53
C HIS A 87 4.31 -5.97 -10.41
N ALA A 88 4.25 -7.20 -10.91
CA ALA A 88 5.40 -8.11 -10.92
C ALA A 88 6.52 -7.60 -11.85
N LEU A 89 6.17 -7.10 -13.05
CA LEU A 89 7.12 -6.45 -13.95
C LEU A 89 7.77 -5.22 -13.28
N LEU A 90 6.96 -4.38 -12.63
CA LEU A 90 7.46 -3.16 -11.99
C LEU A 90 8.34 -3.44 -10.78
N ARG A 91 8.03 -4.48 -9.98
CA ARG A 91 8.95 -4.95 -8.92
C ARG A 91 10.30 -5.37 -9.50
N LEU A 92 10.30 -6.08 -10.63
CA LEU A 92 11.54 -6.51 -11.29
C LEU A 92 12.34 -5.29 -11.78
N ALA A 93 11.69 -4.33 -12.44
CA ALA A 93 12.37 -3.19 -13.07
C ALA A 93 12.78 -2.07 -12.08
N GLN A 94 12.01 -1.85 -11.01
CA GLN A 94 12.22 -0.77 -10.03
C GLN A 94 12.76 -1.28 -8.68
N GLY A 95 12.90 -2.60 -8.51
CA GLY A 95 13.28 -3.25 -7.25
C GLY A 95 12.13 -3.36 -6.24
N GLN A 96 11.30 -2.32 -6.13
CA GLN A 96 10.10 -2.31 -5.29
C GLN A 96 8.89 -1.75 -6.05
N TRP A 97 7.72 -2.34 -5.85
CA TRP A 97 6.46 -1.81 -6.38
C TRP A 97 5.30 -2.08 -5.42
N PRO A 98 4.49 -1.07 -5.07
CA PRO A 98 4.56 0.33 -5.51
C PRO A 98 5.89 1.01 -5.17
N PRO A 99 6.30 2.07 -5.88
CA PRO A 99 7.50 2.81 -5.53
C PRO A 99 7.39 3.27 -4.08
N ALA A 100 8.51 3.35 -3.36
CA ALA A 100 8.48 3.98 -2.05
C ALA A 100 7.86 5.37 -2.21
N PRO A 101 6.78 5.67 -1.47
CA PRO A 101 6.06 6.91 -1.67
C PRO A 101 7.04 8.07 -1.45
N LYS A 102 7.16 8.94 -2.45
CA LYS A 102 8.06 10.08 -2.38
C LYS A 102 7.41 11.13 -1.50
N ALA A 103 8.10 11.58 -0.46
CA ALA A 103 7.58 12.64 0.38
C ALA A 103 7.37 13.91 -0.45
N THR A 104 6.11 14.34 -0.56
CA THR A 104 5.75 15.56 -1.31
C THR A 104 5.73 16.79 -0.41
N CYS A 105 5.60 16.57 0.90
CA CYS A 105 5.60 17.60 1.93
C CYS A 105 6.26 17.11 3.23
N ALA A 106 6.42 18.00 4.21
CA ALA A 106 6.98 17.67 5.51
C ALA A 106 6.14 16.63 6.28
N ALA A 107 4.81 16.66 6.13
CA ALA A 107 3.91 15.68 6.73
C ALA A 107 4.14 14.26 6.16
N ASP A 108 4.36 14.13 4.85
CA ASP A 108 4.72 12.85 4.24
C ASP A 108 6.06 12.34 4.76
N ALA A 109 7.08 13.20 4.82
CA ALA A 109 8.40 12.83 5.29
C ALA A 109 8.35 12.32 6.74
N LEU A 110 7.63 13.03 7.61
CA LEU A 110 7.41 12.62 9.00
C LEU A 110 6.65 11.29 9.08
N ARG A 111 5.57 11.13 8.30
CA ARG A 111 4.79 9.90 8.25
C ARG A 111 5.65 8.70 7.85
N PHE A 112 6.47 8.83 6.81
CA PHE A 112 7.30 7.73 6.33
C PHE A 112 8.40 7.37 7.33
N ALA A 113 9.05 8.36 7.94
CA ALA A 113 10.03 8.12 8.99
C ALA A 113 9.41 7.37 10.18
N ILE A 114 8.25 7.81 10.67
CA ILE A 114 7.55 7.12 11.76
C ILE A 114 7.17 5.69 11.37
N CYS A 115 6.69 5.46 10.13
CA CYS A 115 6.32 4.13 9.69
C CYS A 115 7.51 3.18 9.64
N ASP A 116 8.65 3.63 9.12
CA ASP A 116 9.87 2.81 9.01
C ASP A 116 10.43 2.43 10.38
N GLU A 117 10.53 3.41 11.29
CA GLU A 117 10.99 3.17 12.64
C GLU A 117 10.00 2.31 13.46
N TYR A 118 8.69 2.50 13.24
CA TYR A 118 7.65 1.67 13.89
C TYR A 118 7.71 0.23 13.40
N GLU A 119 7.86 -0.01 12.09
CA GLU A 119 8.00 -1.35 11.53
C GLU A 119 9.23 -2.06 12.09
N THR A 120 10.36 -1.34 12.12
CA THR A 120 11.62 -1.82 12.73
C THR A 120 11.41 -2.18 14.19
N TRP A 121 10.73 -1.33 14.97
CA TRP A 121 10.40 -1.60 16.36
C TRP A 121 9.52 -2.85 16.54
N LEU A 122 8.50 -3.04 15.70
CA LEU A 122 7.63 -4.22 15.75
C LEU A 122 8.40 -5.52 15.41
N ARG A 123 9.37 -5.42 14.50
CA ARG A 123 10.15 -6.55 14.01
C ARG A 123 11.28 -6.93 14.97
N GLU A 124 12.08 -5.95 15.38
CA GLU A 124 13.33 -6.17 16.09
C GLU A 124 13.16 -6.13 17.62
N GLU A 125 12.46 -5.13 18.15
CA GLU A 125 12.26 -5.00 19.60
C GLU A 125 11.12 -5.90 20.11
N ARG A 126 10.06 -6.07 19.31
CA ARG A 126 8.91 -6.90 19.71
C ARG A 126 8.93 -8.32 19.16
N GLY A 127 9.76 -8.61 18.17
CA GLY A 127 9.88 -9.94 17.58
C GLY A 127 8.55 -10.48 17.01
N LEU A 128 7.69 -9.62 16.47
CA LEU A 128 6.37 -10.05 16.00
C LEU A 128 6.45 -10.81 14.68
N ALA A 129 5.52 -11.75 14.49
CA ALA A 129 5.36 -12.43 13.21
C ALA A 129 4.85 -11.48 12.11
N GLU A 130 5.25 -11.75 10.86
CA GLU A 130 4.93 -10.90 9.69
C GLU A 130 3.43 -10.56 9.54
N PRO A 131 2.47 -11.49 9.73
CA PRO A 131 1.05 -11.17 9.63
C PRO A 131 0.58 -10.17 10.70
N SER A 132 1.17 -10.22 11.90
CA SER A 132 0.88 -9.29 12.99
C SER A 132 1.48 -7.91 12.71
N ILE A 133 2.72 -7.87 12.21
CA ILE A 133 3.35 -6.62 11.75
C ILE A 133 2.48 -5.98 10.67
N TYR A 134 2.07 -6.74 9.66
CA TYR A 134 1.22 -6.25 8.58
C TYR A 134 -0.09 -5.61 9.10
N ALA A 135 -0.78 -6.28 10.02
CA ALA A 135 -2.04 -5.78 10.58
C ALA A 135 -1.84 -4.50 11.41
N LEU A 136 -0.75 -4.40 12.18
CA LEU A 136 -0.41 -3.22 12.97
C LEU A 136 0.04 -2.04 12.08
N MET A 137 0.90 -2.31 11.09
CA MET A 137 1.37 -1.33 10.13
C MET A 137 0.22 -0.75 9.31
N TRP A 138 -0.74 -1.58 8.92
CA TRP A 138 -1.90 -1.10 8.18
C TRP A 138 -2.71 -0.08 8.98
N GLU A 139 -2.98 -0.34 10.27
CA GLU A 139 -3.69 0.63 11.12
C GLU A 139 -2.84 1.86 11.43
N GLY A 140 -1.54 1.67 11.74
CA GLY A 140 -0.62 2.77 12.00
C GLY A 140 -0.49 3.74 10.83
N ARG A 141 -0.38 3.23 9.59
CA ARG A 141 -0.34 4.05 8.37
C ARG A 141 -1.63 4.84 8.17
N ASN A 142 -2.79 4.21 8.37
CA ASN A 142 -4.09 4.88 8.24
C ASN A 142 -4.26 6.00 9.26
N PHE A 143 -3.90 5.74 10.52
CA PHE A 143 -3.98 6.73 11.59
C PHE A 143 -3.06 7.93 11.34
N LEU A 144 -1.79 7.68 11.00
CA LEU A 144 -0.82 8.74 10.73
C LEU A 144 -1.22 9.59 9.53
N ALA A 145 -1.72 8.97 8.45
CA ALA A 145 -2.27 9.71 7.32
C ALA A 145 -3.45 10.59 7.76
N TRP A 146 -4.43 10.02 8.47
CA TRP A 146 -5.61 10.75 8.94
C TRP A 146 -5.27 11.96 9.82
N GLN A 147 -4.32 11.82 10.76
CA GLN A 147 -3.95 12.90 11.67
C GLN A 147 -3.10 13.98 10.98
N LEU A 148 -2.08 13.57 10.23
CA LEU A 148 -1.13 14.50 9.61
C LEU A 148 -1.74 15.24 8.41
N ASP A 149 -2.59 14.60 7.60
CA ASP A 149 -3.27 15.25 6.48
C ASP A 149 -4.27 16.30 6.96
N ARG A 150 -4.85 16.11 8.16
CA ARG A 150 -5.86 17.01 8.74
C ARG A 150 -5.24 18.18 9.50
N CYS A 151 -4.15 17.94 10.24
CA CYS A 151 -3.66 18.89 11.25
C CYS A 151 -2.17 19.25 11.09
N GLY A 152 -1.45 18.66 10.13
CA GLY A 152 -0.04 18.99 9.87
C GLY A 152 0.96 18.30 10.81
N VAL A 153 2.23 18.69 10.71
CA VAL A 153 3.37 18.00 11.37
C VAL A 153 3.37 18.12 12.89
N ASP A 154 2.94 19.25 13.44
CA ASP A 154 2.95 19.50 14.89
C ASP A 154 1.75 18.83 15.60
N SER A 155 0.79 18.31 14.83
CA SER A 155 -0.46 17.76 15.34
C SER A 155 -0.33 16.53 16.23
N LEU A 156 0.80 15.81 16.16
CA LEU A 156 1.05 14.68 17.03
C LEU A 156 1.35 15.14 18.47
N MET A 157 2.05 16.27 18.64
CA MET A 157 2.39 16.82 19.95
C MET A 157 1.17 17.42 20.65
N GLU A 158 0.28 18.02 19.87
CA GLU A 158 -0.94 18.68 20.35
C GLU A 158 -2.14 17.72 20.45
N MET A 159 -1.93 16.44 20.13
CA MET A 159 -3.01 15.46 20.02
C MET A 159 -3.71 15.21 21.36
N ALA A 160 -5.04 15.23 21.33
CA ALA A 160 -5.87 15.01 22.51
C ALA A 160 -6.72 13.74 22.40
N VAL A 161 -7.35 13.32 23.51
CA VAL A 161 -8.26 12.16 23.55
C VAL A 161 -9.40 12.31 22.53
N GLY A 162 -9.93 13.51 22.33
CA GLY A 162 -11.00 13.76 21.35
C GLY A 162 -10.59 13.51 19.89
N ASP A 163 -9.30 13.56 19.55
CA ASP A 163 -8.83 13.18 18.21
C ASP A 163 -8.82 11.66 18.03
N ILE A 164 -8.55 10.91 19.11
CA ILE A 164 -8.65 9.44 19.11
C ILE A 164 -10.10 9.01 18.89
N ASP A 165 -11.04 9.63 19.60
CA ASP A 165 -12.47 9.35 19.45
C ASP A 165 -12.93 9.64 18.01
N ARG A 166 -12.54 10.80 17.46
CA ARG A 166 -12.87 11.16 16.08
C ARG A 166 -12.28 10.17 15.07
N TYR A 167 -11.03 9.72 15.28
CA TYR A 167 -10.47 8.68 14.42
C TYR A 167 -11.28 7.39 14.51
N MET A 168 -11.59 6.91 15.72
CA MET A 168 -12.39 5.71 15.93
C MET A 168 -13.78 5.81 15.28
N GLU A 169 -14.44 6.97 15.32
CA GLU A 169 -15.71 7.20 14.63
C GLU A 169 -15.58 7.01 13.10
N THR A 170 -14.54 7.56 12.47
CA THR A 170 -14.33 7.40 11.01
C THR A 170 -14.08 5.96 10.58
N ARG A 171 -13.50 5.14 11.48
CA ARG A 171 -13.19 3.73 11.20
C ARG A 171 -14.39 2.81 11.36
N THR A 172 -15.47 3.30 11.98
CA THR A 172 -16.57 2.46 12.46
C THR A 172 -17.96 2.79 11.88
N PRO A 173 -18.14 3.01 10.56
CA PRO A 173 -19.49 2.94 10.01
C PRO A 173 -19.91 1.45 9.90
N HIS A 174 -20.90 1.04 10.70
CA HIS A 174 -21.64 -0.24 10.61
C HIS A 174 -20.90 -1.56 10.97
N GLN A 175 -19.98 -1.56 11.94
CA GLN A 175 -19.16 -2.76 12.27
C GLN A 175 -19.63 -3.57 13.49
N THR A 176 -19.25 -4.86 13.50
CA THR A 176 -19.44 -5.80 14.62
C THR A 176 -18.45 -5.53 15.77
N ARG A 177 -18.82 -5.89 17.00
CA ARG A 177 -17.99 -5.67 18.22
C ARG A 177 -16.54 -6.16 18.10
N LYS A 178 -16.31 -7.27 17.39
CA LYS A 178 -14.98 -7.86 17.21
C LYS A 178 -14.04 -6.97 16.39
N SER A 179 -14.55 -6.31 15.35
CA SER A 179 -13.75 -5.43 14.49
C SER A 179 -13.26 -4.18 15.24
N VAL A 180 -14.12 -3.62 16.10
CA VAL A 180 -13.77 -2.44 16.92
C VAL A 180 -12.65 -2.76 17.92
N LYS A 181 -12.69 -3.96 18.52
CA LYS A 181 -11.64 -4.40 19.44
C LYS A 181 -10.28 -4.51 18.73
N ASP A 182 -10.23 -5.16 17.57
CA ASP A 182 -9.00 -5.34 16.81
C ASP A 182 -8.41 -3.98 16.36
N VAL A 183 -9.27 -3.05 15.93
CA VAL A 183 -8.86 -1.68 15.58
C VAL A 183 -8.28 -0.96 16.79
N ALA A 184 -8.96 -1.02 17.94
CA ALA A 184 -8.49 -0.39 19.18
C ALA A 184 -7.14 -0.96 19.64
N GLU A 185 -6.95 -2.29 19.61
CA GLU A 185 -5.67 -2.91 19.97
C GLU A 185 -4.51 -2.46 19.07
N ARG A 186 -4.76 -2.37 17.76
CA ARG A 186 -3.76 -1.89 16.80
C ARG A 186 -3.45 -0.41 17.01
N LEU A 187 -4.48 0.41 17.24
CA LEU A 187 -4.32 1.84 17.52
C LEU A 187 -3.52 2.07 18.81
N ARG A 188 -3.79 1.31 19.87
CA ARG A 188 -2.99 1.39 21.10
C ARG A 188 -1.51 1.10 20.85
N SER A 189 -1.19 0.17 19.95
CA SER A 189 0.20 -0.16 19.66
C SER A 189 0.98 0.99 19.02
N ILE A 190 0.39 1.70 18.05
CA ILE A 190 1.07 2.85 17.43
C ILE A 190 1.13 4.03 18.40
N LEU A 191 0.10 4.29 19.20
CA LEU A 191 0.12 5.37 20.20
C LEU A 191 1.19 5.15 21.27
N ARG A 192 1.38 3.91 21.74
CA ARG A 192 2.49 3.58 22.66
C ARG A 192 3.85 3.87 22.04
N TYR A 193 4.01 3.53 20.77
CA TYR A 193 5.25 3.76 20.05
C TYR A 193 5.53 5.27 19.87
N LEU A 194 4.51 6.05 19.50
CA LEU A 194 4.62 7.50 19.38
C LEU A 194 5.00 8.15 20.73
N HIS A 195 4.36 7.74 21.82
CA HIS A 195 4.71 8.26 23.14
C HIS A 195 6.12 7.85 23.58
N ARG A 196 6.49 6.57 23.39
CA ARG A 196 7.84 6.04 23.70
C ARG A 196 8.93 6.82 22.98
N THR A 197 8.67 7.25 21.75
CA THR A 197 9.62 8.02 20.93
C THR A 197 9.50 9.54 21.11
N GLY A 198 8.69 9.99 22.09
CA GLY A 198 8.54 11.40 22.42
C GLY A 198 7.79 12.22 21.36
N ARG A 199 6.99 11.58 20.50
CA ARG A 199 6.24 12.24 19.41
C ARG A 199 4.85 12.69 19.82
N THR A 200 4.38 12.26 20.99
CA THR A 200 3.15 12.75 21.63
C THR A 200 3.47 13.23 23.03
N ALA A 201 2.84 14.33 23.45
CA ALA A 201 3.07 14.92 24.78
C ALA A 201 2.68 13.98 25.93
N ILE A 202 1.64 13.17 25.72
CA ILE A 202 1.11 12.22 26.70
C ILE A 202 0.92 10.83 26.07
N ASP A 203 0.83 9.79 26.90
CA ASP A 203 0.44 8.45 26.45
C ASP A 203 -1.08 8.40 26.22
N LEU A 204 -1.48 8.42 24.95
CA LEU A 204 -2.90 8.30 24.56
C LEU A 204 -3.38 6.85 24.48
N SER A 205 -2.50 5.87 24.59
CA SER A 205 -2.87 4.46 24.44
C SER A 205 -3.85 3.93 25.50
N PRO A 206 -3.83 4.39 26.78
CA PRO A 206 -4.82 3.96 27.77
C PRO A 206 -6.23 4.51 27.49
N HIS A 207 -6.32 5.59 26.72
CA HIS A 207 -7.58 6.29 26.43
C HIS A 207 -8.35 5.71 25.26
N VAL A 208 -7.77 4.79 24.49
CA VAL A 208 -8.51 4.06 23.45
C VAL A 208 -9.46 3.08 24.14
N ILE A 209 -10.76 3.31 24.07
CA ILE A 209 -11.79 2.43 24.65
C ILE A 209 -12.22 1.40 23.59
N ALA A 210 -12.31 0.13 24.00
CA ALA A 210 -12.88 -0.94 23.19
C ALA A 210 -14.03 -1.62 23.96
N PRO A 211 -15.04 -2.18 23.29
CA PRO A 211 -16.05 -3.00 23.97
C PRO A 211 -15.39 -4.15 24.73
N SER A 212 -15.62 -4.22 26.04
CA SER A 212 -15.26 -5.39 26.86
C SER A 212 -16.15 -6.58 26.44
N HIS A 213 -15.57 -7.79 26.54
CA HIS A 213 -16.20 -9.06 26.16
C HIS A 213 -17.65 -9.22 26.63
#